data_AF-A0A3D0C874-F1
#
_entry.id   AF-A0A3D0C874-F1
#
_cell.length_a   1.000
_cell.length_b   1.000
_cell.length_c   1.000
_cell.angle_alpha   90.00
_cell.angle_beta   90.00
_cell.angle_gamma   90.00
#
_symmetry.space_group_name_H-M   'P 1'
#
loop_
_entity.id
_entity.type
_entity.pdbx_description
1 polymer ?
#
loop_
_entity_poly.entity_id
_entity_poly.type
_entity_poly.pdbx_seq_one_letter_code
_entity_poly.pdbx_strand_id
1 'polypeptide(L)'
;YGQAVIDSSAISQVRARFPGLITKLTVNVGDIVTAGENIAQVESNDSLTRYDITAPISGVVTQRHANSGEMANQQPLLTVENYQQLWVEYKVFPSQRQAIKAGQQVTISSTAATTKSSIMHLMANKNQPFITARVPLDNSKGLWAPGQLLTGSVVTDQVAVNLVIDNRAFQEIEGKNIIFVTNKGGYETRELTLGQTDGQFSQVISGLKVGEQYALINSYLLKADLGKAGAAHAH
;
A
#
# COMPACT_ATOMS: atom_id res chain seq x y z
N TYR A 1 -1.69 -7.45 5.21
CA TYR A 1 -0.74 -6.39 5.61
C TYR A 1 0.64 -6.73 5.11
N GLY A 2 1.39 -5.73 4.69
CA GLY A 2 2.76 -5.85 4.21
C GLY A 2 3.60 -4.66 4.66
N GLN A 3 4.89 -4.70 4.37
CA GLN A 3 5.82 -3.63 4.74
C GLN A 3 6.45 -3.04 3.48
N ALA A 4 6.55 -1.71 3.44
CA ALA A 4 7.36 -1.03 2.43
C ALA A 4 8.84 -1.28 2.71
N VAL A 5 9.58 -1.76 1.73
CA VAL A 5 11.00 -2.09 1.83
C VAL A 5 11.76 -1.48 0.67
N ILE A 6 13.05 -1.27 0.91
CA ILE A 6 13.99 -0.76 -0.07
C ILE A 6 14.62 -1.97 -0.76
N ASP A 7 14.84 -1.89 -2.07
CA ASP A 7 15.61 -2.94 -2.71
C ASP A 7 17.08 -2.88 -2.29
N SER A 8 17.72 -4.04 -2.08
CA SER A 8 19.15 -4.11 -1.83
C SER A 8 20.00 -3.40 -2.90
N SER A 9 19.55 -3.38 -4.16
CA SER A 9 20.24 -2.68 -5.24
C SER A 9 20.16 -1.15 -5.12
N ALA A 10 19.26 -0.63 -4.29
CA ALA A 10 19.06 0.79 -4.04
C ALA A 10 19.79 1.27 -2.77
N ILE A 11 20.59 0.41 -2.14
CA ILE A 11 21.43 0.73 -0.98
C ILE A 11 22.89 0.60 -1.39
N SER A 12 23.68 1.65 -1.13
CA SER A 12 25.10 1.68 -1.41
C SER A 12 25.90 2.05 -0.16
N GLN A 13 26.79 1.14 0.25
CA GLN A 13 27.79 1.41 1.28
C GLN A 13 29.05 1.97 0.63
N VAL A 14 29.28 3.27 0.80
CA VAL A 14 30.45 3.96 0.24
C VAL A 14 31.67 3.61 1.08
N ARG A 15 32.72 3.07 0.45
CA ARG A 15 33.96 2.64 1.11
C ARG A 15 35.16 3.30 0.43
N ALA A 16 36.22 3.52 1.20
CA ALA A 16 37.52 3.87 0.65
C ALA A 16 38.12 2.66 -0.07
N ARG A 17 38.70 2.88 -1.25
CA ARG A 17 39.37 1.81 -2.01
C ARG A 17 40.67 1.36 -1.34
N PHE A 18 41.38 2.31 -0.76
CA PHE A 18 42.63 2.11 -0.04
C PHE A 18 42.56 2.79 1.32
N PRO A 19 43.08 2.18 2.40
CA PRO A 19 43.16 2.84 3.69
C PRO A 19 43.95 4.15 3.63
N GLY A 20 43.54 5.13 4.40
CA GLY A 20 44.10 6.48 4.28
C GLY A 20 43.47 7.51 5.21
N LEU A 21 44.08 8.70 5.28
CA LEU A 21 43.51 9.83 6.02
C LEU A 21 42.37 10.44 5.21
N ILE A 22 41.19 10.61 5.83
CA ILE A 22 40.08 11.33 5.22
C ILE A 22 40.39 12.82 5.27
N THR A 23 40.79 13.39 4.14
CA THR A 23 41.17 14.81 4.05
C THR A 23 39.96 15.71 3.84
N LYS A 24 38.87 15.19 3.26
CA LYS A 24 37.59 15.89 3.09
C LYS A 24 36.44 14.90 3.16
N LEU A 25 35.33 15.34 3.74
CA LEU A 25 34.04 14.67 3.70
C LEU A 25 32.96 15.76 3.66
N THR A 26 32.31 15.92 2.51
CA THR A 26 31.50 17.11 2.20
C THR A 26 30.01 16.94 2.46
N VAL A 27 29.56 15.71 2.70
CA VAL A 27 28.14 15.37 2.86
C VAL A 27 27.80 14.89 4.26
N ASN A 28 26.57 15.13 4.68
CA ASN A 28 26.01 14.80 5.99
C ASN A 28 24.78 13.92 5.83
N VAL A 29 24.35 13.29 6.93
CA VAL A 29 23.09 12.54 6.96
C VAL A 29 21.93 13.48 6.62
N GLY A 30 21.11 13.07 5.66
CA GLY A 30 20.00 13.85 5.12
C GLY A 30 20.30 14.55 3.79
N ASP A 31 21.58 14.70 3.42
CA ASP A 31 21.95 15.32 2.15
C ASP A 31 21.58 14.41 0.96
N ILE A 32 21.11 15.03 -0.12
CA ILE A 32 20.85 14.36 -1.39
C ILE A 32 22.13 14.40 -2.23
N VAL A 33 22.52 13.25 -2.76
CA VAL A 33 23.69 13.11 -3.64
C VAL A 33 23.29 12.54 -4.99
N THR A 34 24.02 12.91 -6.04
CA THR A 34 23.87 12.36 -7.39
C THR A 34 24.96 11.33 -7.68
N ALA A 35 24.65 10.26 -8.41
CA ALA A 35 25.66 9.30 -8.85
C ALA A 35 26.82 10.01 -9.56
N GLY A 36 28.06 9.72 -9.14
CA GLY A 36 29.28 10.35 -9.63
C GLY A 36 29.68 11.64 -8.91
N GLU A 37 28.86 12.19 -8.02
CA GLU A 37 29.20 13.36 -7.22
C GLU A 37 30.37 13.06 -6.26
N ASN A 38 31.35 13.96 -6.18
CA ASN A 38 32.46 13.84 -5.23
C ASN A 38 31.98 14.15 -3.80
N ILE A 39 32.05 13.14 -2.93
CA ILE A 39 31.51 13.18 -1.56
C ILE A 39 32.60 13.10 -0.49
N ALA A 40 33.80 12.61 -0.83
CA ALA A 40 34.93 12.53 0.09
C ALA A 40 36.27 12.50 -0.65
N GLN A 41 37.35 12.86 0.04
CA GLN A 41 38.72 12.73 -0.45
C GLN A 41 39.58 12.03 0.59
N VAL A 42 40.33 11.02 0.16
CA VAL A 42 41.22 10.23 1.01
C VAL A 42 42.65 10.32 0.51
N GLU A 43 43.60 10.50 1.42
CA GLU A 43 45.03 10.39 1.15
C GLU A 43 45.49 8.98 1.51
N SER A 44 45.92 8.20 0.51
CA SER A 44 46.34 6.80 0.69
C SER A 44 47.58 6.69 1.57
N ASN A 45 47.57 5.77 2.54
CA ASN A 45 48.72 5.53 3.41
C ASN A 45 49.95 5.01 2.64
N ASP A 46 49.73 4.23 1.59
CA ASP A 46 50.82 3.55 0.86
C ASP A 46 51.53 4.50 -0.12
N SER A 47 50.77 5.38 -0.78
CA SER A 47 51.27 6.23 -1.87
C SER A 47 51.35 7.72 -1.52
N LEU A 48 50.71 8.14 -0.41
CA LEU A 48 50.48 9.55 -0.04
C LEU A 48 49.77 10.37 -1.12
N THR A 49 49.15 9.70 -2.09
CA THR A 49 48.34 10.35 -3.13
C THR A 49 46.90 10.51 -2.66
N ARG A 50 46.30 11.65 -3.01
CA ARG A 50 44.90 11.92 -2.76
C ARG A 50 44.05 11.40 -3.89
N TYR A 51 42.94 10.76 -3.55
CA TYR A 51 41.94 10.33 -4.50
C TYR A 51 40.54 10.68 -3.99
N ASP A 52 39.67 10.97 -4.93
CA ASP A 52 38.28 11.30 -4.64
C ASP A 52 37.42 10.04 -4.58
N ILE A 53 36.42 10.07 -3.73
CA ILE A 53 35.39 9.06 -3.59
C ILE A 53 34.09 9.69 -4.05
N THR A 54 33.45 9.05 -5.03
CA THR A 54 32.19 9.52 -5.60
C THR A 54 31.01 8.71 -5.09
N ALA A 55 29.81 9.30 -5.08
CA ALA A 55 28.57 8.60 -4.79
C ALA A 55 28.31 7.52 -5.86
N PRO A 56 28.18 6.22 -5.49
CA PRO A 56 27.95 5.15 -6.47
C PRO A 56 26.54 5.16 -7.07
N ILE A 57 25.57 5.72 -6.35
CA ILE A 57 24.16 5.87 -6.74
C ILE A 57 23.65 7.25 -6.34
N SER A 58 22.62 7.74 -7.02
CA SER A 58 21.86 8.91 -6.58
C SER A 58 20.93 8.51 -5.44
N GLY A 59 20.85 9.31 -4.38
CA GLY A 59 20.03 8.99 -3.22
C GLY A 59 20.24 9.97 -2.07
N VAL A 60 19.85 9.55 -0.87
CA VAL A 60 20.02 10.31 0.38
C VAL A 60 21.10 9.63 1.21
N VAL A 61 21.98 10.41 1.83
CA VAL A 61 22.93 9.90 2.83
C VAL A 61 22.15 9.55 4.09
N THR A 62 22.06 8.28 4.46
CA THR A 62 21.27 7.80 5.60
C THR A 62 22.11 7.53 6.83
N GLN A 63 23.39 7.22 6.63
CA GLN A 63 24.34 6.99 7.70
C GLN A 63 25.68 7.60 7.35
N ARG A 64 26.37 8.08 8.39
CA ARG A 64 27.74 8.56 8.31
C ARG A 64 28.53 7.94 9.45
N HIS A 65 29.60 7.25 9.08
CA HIS A 65 30.43 6.44 9.96
C HIS A 65 31.85 6.98 10.09
N ALA A 66 32.15 8.08 9.42
CA ALA A 66 33.47 8.68 9.42
C ALA A 66 33.41 10.21 9.38
N ASN A 67 34.52 10.85 9.75
CA ASN A 67 34.71 12.29 9.68
C ASN A 67 36.03 12.67 8.99
N SER A 68 36.10 13.91 8.53
CA SER A 68 37.36 14.50 8.08
C SER A 68 38.37 14.49 9.23
N GLY A 69 39.61 14.09 8.93
CA GLY A 69 40.69 13.90 9.91
C GLY A 69 40.77 12.48 10.49
N GLU A 70 39.76 11.63 10.28
CA GLU A 70 39.80 10.23 10.70
C GLU A 70 40.46 9.34 9.64
N MET A 71 40.81 8.12 10.06
CA MET A 71 41.39 7.10 9.17
C MET A 71 40.28 6.28 8.50
N ALA A 72 40.22 6.36 7.17
CA ALA A 72 39.48 5.43 6.35
C ALA A 72 40.16 4.05 6.35
N ASN A 73 39.36 3.01 6.56
CA ASN A 73 39.80 1.62 6.56
C ASN A 73 38.82 0.77 5.71
N GLN A 74 38.62 -0.49 6.08
CA GLN A 74 37.68 -1.36 5.36
C GLN A 74 36.20 -1.03 5.63
N GLN A 75 35.85 -0.26 6.66
CA GLN A 75 34.46 0.06 7.00
C GLN A 75 33.84 1.07 6.02
N PRO A 76 32.50 1.05 5.85
CA PRO A 76 31.81 2.12 5.12
C PRO A 76 32.08 3.48 5.75
N LEU A 77 32.27 4.50 4.91
CA LEU A 77 32.29 5.90 5.31
C LEU A 77 30.88 6.46 5.43
N LEU A 78 30.02 6.08 4.47
CA LEU A 78 28.65 6.55 4.33
C LEU A 78 27.76 5.40 3.85
N THR A 79 26.46 5.48 4.17
CA THR A 79 25.41 4.71 3.52
C THR A 79 24.55 5.67 2.72
N VAL A 80 24.39 5.41 1.43
CA VAL A 80 23.50 6.16 0.52
C VAL A 80 22.37 5.24 0.13
N GLU A 81 21.13 5.72 0.24
CA GLU A 81 19.96 4.93 -0.11
C GLU A 81 19.02 5.70 -1.04
N ASN A 82 18.46 5.00 -2.03
CA ASN A 82 17.48 5.56 -2.96
C ASN A 82 16.10 4.97 -2.67
N TYR A 83 15.18 5.82 -2.24
CA TYR A 83 13.82 5.42 -1.87
C TYR A 83 12.76 5.90 -2.85
N GLN A 84 13.14 6.38 -4.04
CA GLN A 84 12.17 6.83 -5.06
C GLN A 84 11.34 5.67 -5.62
N GLN A 85 11.89 4.45 -5.56
CA GLN A 85 11.18 3.23 -5.88
C GLN A 85 11.28 2.29 -4.67
N LEU A 86 10.14 1.94 -4.10
CA LEU A 86 10.04 0.96 -3.02
C LEU A 86 9.42 -0.32 -3.54
N TRP A 87 9.44 -1.33 -2.69
CA TRP A 87 8.63 -2.54 -2.80
C TRP A 87 7.70 -2.63 -1.61
N VAL A 88 6.54 -3.25 -1.78
CA VAL A 88 5.74 -3.73 -0.66
C VAL A 88 5.80 -5.24 -0.64
N GLU A 89 6.16 -5.78 0.52
CA GLU A 89 6.22 -7.21 0.76
C GLU A 89 5.04 -7.66 1.60
N TYR A 90 4.11 -8.36 0.96
CA TYR A 90 2.93 -8.93 1.61
C TYR A 90 3.18 -10.40 1.94
N LYS A 91 2.77 -10.81 3.12
CA LYS A 91 2.73 -12.22 3.52
C LYS A 91 1.46 -12.86 2.96
N VAL A 92 1.62 -13.92 2.19
CA VAL A 92 0.52 -14.71 1.63
C VAL A 92 0.50 -16.08 2.31
N PHE A 93 -0.54 -16.31 3.10
CA PHE A 93 -0.71 -17.52 3.90
C PHE A 93 -1.26 -18.69 3.07
N PRO A 94 -1.12 -19.95 3.54
CA PRO A 94 -1.54 -21.14 2.80
C PRO A 94 -2.98 -21.08 2.28
N SER A 95 -3.90 -20.58 3.10
CA SER A 95 -5.32 -20.40 2.74
C SER A 95 -5.57 -19.45 1.57
N GLN A 96 -4.63 -18.56 1.27
CA GLN A 96 -4.75 -17.54 0.21
C GLN A 96 -3.99 -17.92 -1.06
N ARG A 97 -3.05 -18.88 -0.99
CA ARG A 97 -2.08 -19.14 -2.06
C ARG A 97 -2.71 -19.49 -3.41
N GLN A 98 -3.82 -20.21 -3.43
CA GLN A 98 -4.47 -20.60 -4.69
C GLN A 98 -5.09 -19.40 -5.43
N ALA A 99 -5.51 -18.39 -4.67
CA ALA A 99 -6.21 -17.21 -5.18
C ALA A 99 -5.24 -16.09 -5.61
N ILE A 100 -4.01 -16.08 -5.07
CA ILE A 100 -3.01 -15.04 -5.33
C ILE A 100 -2.05 -15.48 -6.44
N LYS A 101 -1.92 -14.66 -7.49
CA LYS A 101 -1.07 -14.90 -8.65
C LYS A 101 -0.27 -13.65 -9.02
N ALA A 102 0.91 -13.85 -9.61
CA ALA A 102 1.65 -12.76 -10.23
C ALA A 102 0.81 -12.11 -11.34
N GLY A 103 0.97 -10.81 -11.54
CA GLY A 103 0.22 -9.99 -12.48
C GLY A 103 -1.11 -9.44 -11.94
N GLN A 104 -1.65 -9.98 -10.84
CA GLN A 104 -2.89 -9.46 -10.25
C GLN A 104 -2.71 -8.01 -9.76
N GLN A 105 -3.69 -7.16 -10.05
CA GLN A 105 -3.74 -5.81 -9.54
C GLN A 105 -3.97 -5.84 -8.02
N VAL A 106 -3.20 -5.02 -7.31
CA VAL A 106 -3.31 -4.80 -5.88
C VAL A 106 -3.54 -3.31 -5.62
N THR A 107 -4.53 -3.02 -4.77
CA THR A 107 -4.71 -1.68 -4.21
C THR A 107 -3.92 -1.61 -2.90
N ILE A 108 -2.92 -0.75 -2.89
CA ILE A 108 -2.03 -0.50 -1.75
C ILE A 108 -2.57 0.72 -1.02
N SER A 109 -2.73 0.62 0.30
CA SER A 109 -3.25 1.73 1.10
C SER A 109 -2.54 1.89 2.45
N SER A 110 -2.55 3.12 2.93
CA SER A 110 -2.23 3.54 4.29
C SER A 110 -3.36 4.43 4.80
N THR A 111 -3.22 5.00 6.00
CA THR A 111 -4.15 6.01 6.52
C THR A 111 -4.13 7.31 5.72
N ALA A 112 -3.05 7.61 5.01
CA ALA A 112 -2.84 8.90 4.34
C ALA A 112 -2.95 8.82 2.80
N ALA A 113 -2.72 7.66 2.20
CA ALA A 113 -2.64 7.54 0.75
C ALA A 113 -3.11 6.17 0.25
N THR A 114 -3.53 6.12 -1.02
CA THR A 114 -3.88 4.88 -1.74
C THR A 114 -3.29 4.93 -3.14
N THR A 115 -2.80 3.80 -3.63
CA THR A 115 -2.30 3.63 -4.99
C THR A 115 -2.59 2.22 -5.51
N LYS A 116 -2.43 2.02 -6.81
CA LYS A 116 -2.58 0.72 -7.47
C LYS A 116 -1.25 0.28 -8.09
N SER A 117 -1.00 -1.02 -8.03
CA SER A 117 0.15 -1.67 -8.66
C SER A 117 -0.23 -3.11 -8.99
N SER A 118 0.73 -3.94 -9.36
CA SER A 118 0.52 -5.37 -9.60
C SER A 118 1.55 -6.22 -8.89
N ILE A 119 1.16 -7.42 -8.48
CA ILE A 119 2.09 -8.39 -7.89
C ILE A 119 3.12 -8.79 -8.95
N MET A 120 4.38 -8.45 -8.72
CA MET A 120 5.46 -8.76 -9.65
C MET A 120 6.03 -10.15 -9.38
N HIS A 121 6.28 -10.46 -8.11
CA HIS A 121 6.96 -11.69 -7.72
C HIS A 121 6.24 -12.40 -6.57
N LEU A 122 6.23 -13.73 -6.63
CA LEU A 122 5.84 -14.61 -5.54
C LEU A 122 7.07 -15.44 -5.15
N MET A 123 7.56 -15.25 -3.92
CA MET A 123 8.79 -15.85 -3.44
C MET A 123 8.51 -16.78 -2.28
N ALA A 124 9.04 -18.01 -2.34
CA ALA A 124 9.00 -18.91 -1.20
C ALA A 124 9.99 -18.45 -0.12
N ASN A 125 9.54 -18.42 1.13
CA ASN A 125 10.40 -18.10 2.27
C ASN A 125 10.89 -19.39 2.93
N LYS A 126 12.19 -19.50 3.14
CA LYS A 126 12.77 -20.65 3.86
C LYS A 126 12.27 -20.63 5.31
N ASN A 127 11.77 -21.77 5.78
CA ASN A 127 11.32 -21.98 7.17
C ASN A 127 10.19 -21.05 7.64
N GLN A 128 9.41 -20.47 6.73
CA GLN A 128 8.26 -19.63 7.10
C GLN A 128 6.97 -20.21 6.51
N PRO A 129 5.84 -20.17 7.25
CA PRO A 129 4.57 -20.75 6.81
C PRO A 129 3.82 -19.87 5.79
N PHE A 130 4.50 -18.97 5.08
CA PHE A 130 3.93 -18.06 4.09
C PHE A 130 4.91 -17.80 2.94
N ILE A 131 4.37 -17.41 1.79
CA ILE A 131 5.18 -16.87 0.67
C ILE A 131 5.10 -15.34 0.69
N THR A 132 6.09 -14.68 0.10
CA THR A 132 6.11 -13.22 -0.03
C THR A 132 5.62 -12.82 -1.41
N ALA A 133 4.58 -12.00 -1.47
CA ALA A 133 4.19 -11.28 -2.67
C ALA A 133 4.88 -9.91 -2.70
N ARG A 134 5.70 -9.68 -3.72
CA ARG A 134 6.47 -8.45 -3.89
C ARG A 134 5.81 -7.57 -4.95
N VAL A 135 5.49 -6.34 -4.56
CA VAL A 135 4.74 -5.38 -5.37
C VAL A 135 5.55 -4.09 -5.50
N PRO A 136 5.85 -3.58 -6.70
CA PRO A 136 6.57 -2.32 -6.83
C PRO A 136 5.68 -1.16 -6.36
N LEU A 137 6.28 -0.21 -5.67
CA LEU A 137 5.64 0.99 -5.12
C LEU A 137 6.42 2.23 -5.55
N ASP A 138 5.86 2.97 -6.51
CA ASP A 138 6.38 4.29 -6.89
C ASP A 138 6.32 5.24 -5.70
N ASN A 139 7.48 5.80 -5.37
CA ASN A 139 7.67 6.75 -4.29
C ASN A 139 8.44 8.00 -4.75
N SER A 140 8.34 8.35 -6.03
CA SER A 140 8.92 9.56 -6.63
C SER A 140 8.46 10.86 -5.95
N LYS A 141 7.27 10.84 -5.33
CA LYS A 141 6.70 11.94 -4.55
C LYS A 141 6.99 11.88 -3.05
N GLY A 142 7.71 10.85 -2.57
CA GLY A 142 8.06 10.69 -1.16
C GLY A 142 6.86 10.47 -0.23
N LEU A 143 5.74 9.96 -0.74
CA LEU A 143 4.51 9.74 0.04
C LEU A 143 4.60 8.55 1.00
N TRP A 144 5.52 7.62 0.73
CA TRP A 144 5.67 6.36 1.44
C TRP A 144 7.02 6.34 2.15
N ALA A 145 7.00 5.92 3.42
CA ALA A 145 8.22 5.76 4.19
C ALA A 145 8.75 4.32 4.09
N PRO A 146 10.07 4.11 3.95
CA PRO A 146 10.66 2.79 4.18
C PRO A 146 10.27 2.24 5.55
N GLY A 147 9.94 0.96 5.61
CA GLY A 147 9.49 0.28 6.83
C GLY A 147 8.00 0.50 7.16
N GLN A 148 7.28 1.35 6.43
CA GLN A 148 5.86 1.62 6.66
C GLN A 148 5.00 0.37 6.47
N LEU A 149 4.05 0.14 7.39
CA LEU A 149 3.05 -0.90 7.23
C LEU A 149 1.94 -0.45 6.29
N LEU A 150 1.62 -1.28 5.31
CA LEU A 150 0.64 -1.00 4.26
C LEU A 150 -0.37 -2.15 4.14
N THR A 151 -1.62 -1.81 3.83
CA THR A 151 -2.65 -2.75 3.43
C THR A 151 -2.57 -3.02 1.94
N GLY A 152 -2.91 -4.24 1.56
CA GLY A 152 -2.95 -4.68 0.16
C GLY A 152 -4.25 -5.43 -0.06
N SER A 153 -5.08 -4.95 -0.98
CA SER A 153 -6.33 -5.59 -1.37
C SER A 153 -6.22 -6.09 -2.81
N VAL A 154 -6.51 -7.37 -3.01
CA VAL A 154 -6.47 -8.05 -4.30
C VAL A 154 -7.84 -8.63 -4.56
N VAL A 155 -8.40 -8.36 -5.73
CA VAL A 155 -9.64 -8.99 -6.17
C VAL A 155 -9.29 -10.38 -6.71
N THR A 156 -9.74 -11.42 -6.01
CA THR A 156 -9.38 -12.82 -6.32
C THR A 156 -10.38 -13.52 -7.22
N ASP A 157 -11.62 -13.04 -7.26
CA ASP A 157 -12.69 -13.57 -8.10
C ASP A 157 -13.64 -12.42 -8.47
N GLN A 158 -14.25 -12.51 -9.64
CA GLN A 158 -15.30 -11.59 -10.08
C GLN A 158 -16.43 -12.40 -10.70
N VAL A 159 -17.57 -12.37 -10.04
CA VAL A 159 -18.78 -13.01 -10.54
C VAL A 159 -19.65 -11.91 -11.16
N ALA A 160 -19.85 -11.97 -12.48
CA ALA A 160 -20.82 -11.11 -13.13
C ALA A 160 -22.23 -11.52 -12.70
N VAL A 161 -22.96 -10.57 -12.13
CA VAL A 161 -24.36 -10.76 -11.72
C VAL A 161 -25.23 -9.69 -12.37
N ASN A 162 -26.50 -10.02 -12.63
CA ASN A 162 -27.41 -9.14 -13.36
C ASN A 162 -27.73 -7.84 -12.61
N LEU A 163 -27.69 -7.87 -11.28
CA LEU A 163 -28.00 -6.73 -10.43
C LEU A 163 -27.25 -6.84 -9.10
N VAL A 164 -26.60 -5.74 -8.70
CA VAL A 164 -26.01 -5.55 -7.38
C VAL A 164 -26.63 -4.36 -6.69
N ILE A 165 -26.60 -4.38 -5.36
CA ILE A 165 -27.01 -3.27 -4.51
C ILE A 165 -25.90 -2.93 -3.51
N ASP A 166 -25.72 -1.66 -3.17
CA ASP A 166 -24.83 -1.21 -2.09
C ASP A 166 -25.36 -1.72 -0.75
N ASN A 167 -24.51 -2.37 0.05
CA ASN A 167 -24.91 -2.98 1.32
C ASN A 167 -25.41 -1.96 2.35
N ARG A 168 -25.14 -0.67 2.16
CA ARG A 168 -25.67 0.41 3.02
C ARG A 168 -27.16 0.69 2.80
N ALA A 169 -27.74 0.19 1.71
CA ALA A 169 -29.08 0.52 1.26
C ALA A 169 -30.19 -0.32 1.89
N PHE A 170 -29.85 -1.46 2.47
CA PHE A 170 -30.81 -2.37 3.10
C PHE A 170 -30.47 -2.59 4.58
N GLN A 171 -31.45 -3.05 5.33
CA GLN A 171 -31.31 -3.42 6.74
C GLN A 171 -31.89 -4.79 6.98
N GLU A 172 -31.28 -5.53 7.90
CA GLU A 172 -31.86 -6.78 8.38
C GLU A 172 -32.88 -6.49 9.49
N ILE A 173 -34.14 -6.87 9.25
CA ILE A 173 -35.25 -6.74 10.20
C ILE A 173 -35.89 -8.11 10.31
N GLU A 174 -35.87 -8.69 11.52
CA GLU A 174 -36.45 -10.02 11.77
C GLU A 174 -35.92 -11.11 10.81
N GLY A 175 -34.64 -11.04 10.47
CA GLY A 175 -33.98 -11.98 9.54
C GLY A 175 -34.26 -11.72 8.06
N LYS A 176 -34.91 -10.60 7.72
CA LYS A 176 -35.25 -10.22 6.34
C LYS A 176 -34.50 -8.97 5.92
N ASN A 177 -33.96 -8.96 4.71
CA ASN A 177 -33.32 -7.78 4.15
C ASN A 177 -34.36 -6.85 3.54
N ILE A 178 -34.51 -5.65 4.11
CA ILE A 178 -35.50 -4.66 3.68
C ILE A 178 -34.80 -3.46 3.05
N ILE A 179 -35.27 -3.05 1.87
CA ILE A 179 -34.84 -1.88 1.12
C ILE A 179 -36.00 -0.86 1.00
N PHE A 180 -35.66 0.41 0.80
CA PHE A 180 -36.61 1.47 0.44
C PHE A 180 -36.43 1.85 -1.04
N VAL A 181 -37.43 1.57 -1.86
CA VAL A 181 -37.45 1.89 -3.30
C VAL A 181 -38.25 3.18 -3.50
N THR A 182 -37.75 4.07 -4.36
CA THR A 182 -38.43 5.33 -4.67
C THR A 182 -39.46 5.11 -5.77
N ASN A 183 -40.69 5.60 -5.57
CA ASN A 183 -41.75 5.58 -6.57
C ASN A 183 -42.38 6.98 -6.73
N LYS A 184 -43.36 7.14 -7.63
CA LYS A 184 -44.01 8.44 -7.91
C LYS A 184 -44.74 9.05 -6.70
N GLY A 185 -45.00 8.27 -5.65
CA GLY A 185 -45.73 8.67 -4.45
C GLY A 185 -44.88 8.73 -3.17
N GLY A 186 -43.56 8.51 -3.25
CA GLY A 186 -42.66 8.51 -2.09
C GLY A 186 -41.77 7.27 -2.05
N TYR A 187 -41.81 6.55 -0.93
CA TYR A 187 -40.97 5.37 -0.70
C TYR A 187 -41.83 4.15 -0.37
N GLU A 188 -41.48 3.02 -0.97
CA GLU A 188 -42.04 1.71 -0.65
C GLU A 188 -40.96 0.81 -0.04
N THR A 189 -41.33 0.07 1.01
CA THR A 189 -40.46 -0.97 1.56
C THR A 189 -40.59 -2.24 0.75
N ARG A 190 -39.48 -2.91 0.50
CA ARG A 190 -39.46 -4.17 -0.22
C ARG A 190 -38.47 -5.14 0.41
N GLU A 191 -38.83 -6.41 0.42
CA GLU A 191 -37.94 -7.48 0.85
C GLU A 191 -37.00 -7.86 -0.30
N LEU A 192 -35.72 -8.04 0.02
CA LEU A 192 -34.69 -8.51 -0.91
C LEU A 192 -34.28 -9.93 -0.59
N THR A 193 -34.20 -10.77 -1.63
CA THR A 193 -33.40 -11.98 -1.58
C THR A 193 -32.02 -11.67 -2.12
N LEU A 194 -31.00 -11.77 -1.27
CA LEU A 194 -29.61 -11.48 -1.62
C LEU A 194 -28.83 -12.78 -1.87
N GLY A 195 -27.86 -12.70 -2.77
CA GLY A 195 -26.94 -13.78 -3.10
C GLY A 195 -25.53 -13.50 -2.56
N GLN A 196 -24.54 -13.71 -3.41
CA GLN A 196 -23.14 -13.45 -3.06
C GLN A 196 -22.91 -11.98 -2.72
N THR A 197 -21.96 -11.73 -1.82
CA THR A 197 -21.59 -10.38 -1.37
C THR A 197 -20.07 -10.23 -1.42
N ASP A 198 -19.59 -9.06 -1.86
CA ASP A 198 -18.17 -8.70 -1.78
C ASP A 198 -17.86 -7.82 -0.55
N GLY A 199 -18.85 -7.66 0.34
CA GLY A 199 -18.79 -6.83 1.54
C GLY A 199 -19.25 -5.38 1.31
N GLN A 200 -19.08 -4.82 0.10
CA GLN A 200 -19.59 -3.50 -0.26
C GLN A 200 -20.92 -3.59 -1.01
N PHE A 201 -21.05 -4.56 -1.90
CA PHE A 201 -22.21 -4.83 -2.72
C PHE A 201 -22.68 -6.27 -2.52
N SER A 202 -24.00 -6.46 -2.63
CA SER A 202 -24.62 -7.79 -2.64
C SER A 202 -25.37 -8.00 -3.94
N GLN A 203 -25.28 -9.20 -4.49
CA GLN A 203 -26.10 -9.65 -5.60
C GLN A 203 -27.57 -9.63 -5.18
N VAL A 204 -28.43 -9.06 -6.03
CA VAL A 204 -29.87 -9.17 -5.86
C VAL A 204 -30.39 -10.37 -6.66
N ILE A 205 -30.95 -11.36 -5.97
CA ILE A 205 -31.62 -12.52 -6.57
C ILE A 205 -33.08 -12.16 -6.89
N SER A 206 -33.75 -11.49 -5.94
CA SER A 206 -35.13 -11.03 -6.11
C SER A 206 -35.42 -9.80 -5.24
N GLY A 207 -36.51 -9.09 -5.57
CA GLY A 207 -36.96 -7.91 -4.82
C GLY A 207 -36.50 -6.58 -5.41
N LEU A 208 -35.62 -6.53 -6.41
CA LEU A 208 -35.31 -5.28 -7.12
C LEU A 208 -35.10 -5.57 -8.60
N LYS A 209 -35.54 -4.64 -9.46
CA LYS A 209 -35.35 -4.69 -10.91
C LYS A 209 -34.29 -3.68 -11.33
N VAL A 210 -33.62 -4.00 -12.43
CA VAL A 210 -32.65 -3.09 -13.06
C VAL A 210 -33.35 -1.78 -13.43
N GLY A 211 -32.72 -0.66 -13.05
CA GLY A 211 -33.23 0.69 -13.31
C GLY A 211 -34.13 1.27 -12.22
N GLU A 212 -34.52 0.49 -11.21
CA GLU A 212 -35.23 1.03 -10.03
C GLU A 212 -34.27 1.84 -9.15
N GLN A 213 -34.76 2.97 -8.63
CA GLN A 213 -34.03 3.84 -7.72
C GLN A 213 -34.34 3.48 -6.27
N TYR A 214 -33.32 3.50 -5.41
CA TYR A 214 -33.45 3.18 -4.00
C TYR A 214 -32.67 4.17 -3.13
N ALA A 215 -33.01 4.23 -1.84
CA ALA A 215 -32.34 5.09 -0.87
C ALA A 215 -31.03 4.47 -0.37
N LEU A 216 -29.90 5.18 -0.56
CA LEU A 216 -28.55 4.70 -0.18
C LEU A 216 -28.16 5.05 1.28
N ILE A 217 -28.62 6.21 1.78
CA ILE A 217 -28.25 6.78 3.09
C ILE A 217 -29.54 7.38 3.71
N ASN A 218 -29.73 7.22 5.02
CA ASN A 218 -30.87 7.71 5.83
C ASN A 218 -32.19 6.92 5.79
N SER A 219 -32.17 5.60 5.56
CA SER A 219 -33.35 4.74 5.77
C SER A 219 -33.90 4.79 7.22
N TYR A 220 -33.09 5.20 8.20
CA TYR A 220 -33.53 5.48 9.57
C TYR A 220 -34.53 6.65 9.69
N LEU A 221 -34.38 7.72 8.89
CA LEU A 221 -35.32 8.86 8.93
C LEU A 221 -36.65 8.49 8.26
N LEU A 222 -36.60 7.70 7.18
CA LEU A 222 -37.80 7.19 6.51
C LEU A 222 -38.62 6.26 7.42
N LYS A 223 -37.97 5.49 8.29
CA LYS A 223 -38.64 4.70 9.33
C LYS A 223 -39.42 5.57 10.32
N ALA A 224 -38.88 6.71 10.73
CA ALA A 224 -39.53 7.60 11.69
C ALA A 224 -40.83 8.21 11.13
N ASP A 225 -40.87 8.48 9.82
CA ASP A 225 -42.06 9.01 9.15
C ASP A 225 -43.10 7.92 8.86
N LEU A 226 -42.67 6.71 8.45
CA LEU A 226 -43.59 5.58 8.21
C LEU A 226 -44.18 5.01 9.50
N GLY A 227 -43.41 4.96 10.60
CA GLY A 227 -43.92 4.55 11.91
C GLY A 227 -44.98 5.51 12.47
N LYS A 228 -44.86 6.81 12.18
CA LYS A 228 -45.88 7.81 12.52
C LYS A 228 -47.14 7.67 11.65
N ALA A 229 -46.99 7.39 10.37
CA ALA A 229 -48.13 7.17 9.46
C ALA A 229 -48.93 5.90 9.83
N GLY A 230 -48.25 4.80 10.21
CA GLY A 230 -48.92 3.58 10.68
C GLY A 230 -49.70 3.75 11.98
N ALA A 231 -49.21 4.59 12.90
CA ALA A 231 -49.91 4.90 14.16
C ALA A 231 -51.15 5.79 13.97
N ALA A 232 -51.22 6.58 12.90
CA ALA A 232 -52.36 7.45 12.59
C ALA A 232 -53.56 6.68 12.01
N HIS A 233 -53.38 5.44 11.56
CA HIS A 233 -54.45 4.57 11.07
C HIS A 233 -55.04 3.62 12.13
N ALA A 234 -54.57 3.72 13.38
CA ALA A 234 -54.99 2.86 14.49
C ALA A 234 -55.94 3.55 15.50
N HIS A 235 -56.67 4.59 15.07
CA HIS A 235 -57.67 5.28 15.89
C HIS A 235 -59.07 5.22 15.28
#